data_AF-A0A316R744-F1
#
_entry.id   AF-A0A316R744-F1
#
_cell.length_a   1.000
_cell.length_b   1.000
_cell.length_c   1.000
_cell.angle_alpha   90.00
_cell.angle_beta   90.00
_cell.angle_gamma   90.00
#
_symmetry.space_group_name_H-M   'P 1'
#
loop_
_entity.id
_entity.type
_entity.pdbx_description
1 polymer ?
#
loop_
_entity_poly.entity_id
_entity_poly.type
_entity_poly.pdbx_seq_one_letter_code
_entity_poly.pdbx_strand_id
1 'polypeptide(L)'
;MSLIDKLEDLVAKVDTEYQEKMEAVIREIVPGMPEGNVRHAAELMCTDRMGNMMDIDVYILREEDRPYECHYLKDLLEDRVARIDKMHEDKSYTYNIDDNYWCATCGSHSHKKDSETGYCWHCDTVNWVKEDGADVRV
;
A
#
# COMPACT_ATOMS: atom_id res chain seq x y z
N MET A 1 -35.08 -23.23 5.53
CA MET A 1 -33.79 -22.71 5.07
C MET A 1 -33.44 -23.45 3.80
N SER A 2 -33.32 -22.72 2.70
CA SER A 2 -32.93 -23.26 1.40
C SER A 2 -31.45 -23.66 1.42
N LEU A 3 -31.01 -24.43 0.42
CA LEU A 3 -29.58 -24.70 0.24
C LEU A 3 -28.79 -23.43 -0.09
N ILE A 4 -29.45 -22.44 -0.69
CA ILE A 4 -28.86 -21.14 -1.01
C ILE A 4 -28.65 -20.36 0.29
N ASP A 5 -29.65 -20.25 1.16
CA ASP A 5 -29.54 -19.55 2.45
C ASP A 5 -28.39 -20.17 3.29
N LYS A 6 -28.30 -21.51 3.32
CA LYS A 6 -27.22 -22.21 4.03
C LYS A 6 -25.84 -21.91 3.45
N LEU A 7 -25.74 -21.77 2.13
CA LEU A 7 -24.49 -21.42 1.47
C LEU A 7 -24.09 -19.98 1.79
N GLU A 8 -25.03 -19.04 1.72
CA GLU A 8 -24.82 -17.62 2.07
C GLU A 8 -24.35 -17.48 3.52
N ASP A 9 -24.99 -18.16 4.47
CA ASP A 9 -24.61 -18.15 5.89
C ASP A 9 -23.18 -18.70 6.11
N LEU A 10 -22.83 -19.80 5.42
CA LEU A 10 -21.51 -20.42 5.56
C LEU A 10 -20.41 -19.55 4.96
N VAL A 11 -20.66 -18.92 3.81
CA VAL A 11 -19.71 -18.00 3.18
C VAL A 11 -19.51 -16.76 4.06
N ALA A 12 -20.59 -16.14 4.54
CA ALA A 12 -20.51 -14.97 5.42
C ALA A 12 -19.73 -15.26 6.70
N LYS A 13 -19.90 -16.47 7.27
CA LYS A 13 -19.13 -16.89 8.45
C LYS A 13 -17.62 -17.01 8.14
N VAL A 14 -17.26 -17.63 7.02
CA VAL A 14 -15.86 -17.78 6.62
C VAL A 14 -15.21 -16.42 6.34
N ASP A 15 -15.92 -15.52 5.69
CA ASP A 15 -15.44 -14.17 5.40
C ASP A 15 -15.21 -13.38 6.70
N THR A 16 -16.14 -13.48 7.66
CA THR A 16 -16.00 -12.86 8.99
C THR A 16 -14.79 -13.41 9.73
N GLU A 17 -14.63 -14.74 9.81
CA GLU A 17 -13.48 -15.35 10.48
C GLU A 17 -12.14 -14.99 9.83
N TYR A 18 -12.13 -14.78 8.51
CA TYR A 18 -10.94 -14.37 7.79
C TYR A 18 -10.60 -12.90 8.09
N GLN A 19 -11.59 -12.01 8.05
CA GLN A 19 -11.41 -10.60 8.40
C GLN A 19 -10.90 -10.44 9.83
N GLU A 20 -11.50 -11.11 10.81
CA GLU A 20 -11.07 -11.07 12.21
C GLU A 20 -9.60 -11.48 12.39
N LYS A 21 -9.14 -12.50 11.63
CA LYS A 21 -7.74 -12.93 11.63
C LYS A 21 -6.82 -11.90 10.99
N MET A 22 -7.23 -11.28 9.89
CA MET A 22 -6.46 -10.21 9.25
C MET A 22 -6.34 -8.99 10.18
N GLU A 23 -7.42 -8.60 10.86
CA GLU A 23 -7.36 -7.54 11.86
C GLU A 23 -6.39 -7.88 13.00
N ALA A 24 -6.38 -9.12 13.49
CA ALA A 24 -5.43 -9.55 14.53
C ALA A 24 -3.97 -9.43 14.07
N VAL A 25 -3.67 -9.78 12.82
CA VAL A 25 -2.33 -9.60 12.22
C VAL A 25 -1.95 -8.12 12.18
N ILE A 26 -2.85 -7.24 11.74
CA ILE A 26 -2.57 -5.79 11.68
C ILE A 26 -2.29 -5.23 13.09
N ARG A 27 -3.06 -5.64 14.11
CA ARG A 27 -2.83 -5.23 15.50
C ARG A 27 -1.47 -5.68 16.04
N GLU A 28 -0.97 -6.83 15.60
CA GLU A 28 0.35 -7.33 15.97
C GLU A 28 1.47 -6.51 15.33
N ILE A 29 1.33 -6.17 14.04
CA ILE A 29 2.34 -5.40 13.30
C ILE A 29 2.35 -3.92 13.71
N VAL A 30 1.19 -3.34 13.96
CA VAL A 30 1.02 -1.91 14.21
C VAL A 30 0.20 -1.68 15.49
N PRO A 31 0.82 -1.92 16.67
CA PRO A 31 0.13 -1.71 17.94
C PRO A 31 -0.17 -0.22 18.15
N GLY A 32 -1.46 0.10 18.34
CA GLY A 32 -1.92 1.49 18.56
C GLY A 32 -2.64 2.12 17.37
N MET A 33 -2.75 1.41 16.24
CA MET A 33 -3.59 1.83 15.12
C MET A 33 -5.07 1.91 15.53
N PRO A 34 -5.82 2.96 15.12
CA PRO A 34 -7.25 3.06 15.41
C PRO A 34 -8.03 1.85 14.86
N GLU A 35 -8.95 1.31 15.67
CA GLU A 35 -9.73 0.10 15.31
C GLU A 35 -10.55 0.26 14.02
N GLY A 36 -10.98 1.48 13.69
CA GLY A 36 -11.63 1.76 12.41
C GLY A 36 -10.69 1.51 11.21
N ASN A 37 -9.45 1.97 11.33
CA ASN A 37 -8.42 1.82 10.31
C ASN A 37 -7.96 0.36 10.21
N VAL A 38 -7.82 -0.34 11.35
CA VAL A 38 -7.51 -1.78 11.38
C VAL A 38 -8.56 -2.57 10.58
N ARG A 39 -9.85 -2.29 10.83
CA ARG A 39 -10.95 -2.97 10.13
C ARG A 39 -10.95 -2.68 8.64
N HIS A 40 -10.77 -1.42 8.27
CA HIS A 40 -10.80 -1.01 6.87
C HIS A 40 -9.60 -1.57 6.09
N ALA A 41 -8.38 -1.50 6.63
CA ALA A 41 -7.22 -2.14 6.03
C ALA A 41 -7.40 -3.65 5.89
N ALA A 42 -7.95 -4.34 6.89
CA ALA A 42 -8.25 -5.76 6.81
C ALA A 42 -9.28 -6.08 5.71
N GLU A 43 -10.33 -5.27 5.58
CA GLU A 43 -11.34 -5.40 4.52
C GLU A 43 -10.71 -5.24 3.12
N LEU A 44 -9.84 -4.24 2.93
CA LEU A 44 -9.12 -4.04 1.68
C LEU A 44 -8.22 -5.23 1.34
N MET A 45 -7.46 -5.75 2.32
CA MET A 45 -6.63 -6.95 2.12
C MET A 45 -7.45 -8.19 1.79
N CYS A 46 -8.64 -8.33 2.40
CA CYS A 46 -9.53 -9.46 2.16
C CYS A 46 -10.15 -9.44 0.76
N THR A 47 -10.45 -8.25 0.24
CA THR A 47 -11.10 -8.06 -1.07
C THR A 47 -10.10 -8.12 -2.23
N ASP A 48 -8.83 -7.77 -2.03
CA ASP A 48 -7.79 -7.77 -3.08
C ASP A 48 -7.14 -9.15 -3.34
N ARG A 49 -7.73 -10.24 -2.82
CA ARG A 49 -7.14 -11.59 -2.81
C ARG A 49 -6.78 -12.19 -4.18
N MET A 50 -7.31 -11.64 -5.28
CA MET A 50 -7.04 -12.10 -6.65
C MET A 50 -6.16 -11.14 -7.48
N GLY A 51 -5.66 -10.05 -6.88
CA GLY A 51 -5.02 -8.93 -7.57
C GLY A 51 -3.54 -8.71 -7.23
N ASN A 52 -2.71 -9.76 -7.14
CA ASN A 52 -1.28 -9.65 -6.77
C ASN A 52 -1.06 -8.88 -5.45
N MET A 53 -1.06 -9.60 -4.31
CA MET A 53 -0.63 -9.11 -2.97
C MET A 53 0.84 -8.65 -2.92
N MET A 54 1.21 -7.68 -3.74
CA MET A 54 2.49 -6.98 -3.64
C MET A 54 2.27 -5.77 -2.74
N ASP A 55 3.19 -5.56 -1.81
CA ASP A 55 3.22 -4.39 -0.89
C ASP A 55 1.99 -4.28 0.03
N ILE A 56 1.70 -5.39 0.71
CA ILE A 56 0.71 -5.53 1.80
C ILE A 56 0.79 -4.39 2.82
N ASP A 57 1.99 -3.93 3.14
CA ASP A 57 2.22 -2.82 4.06
C ASP A 57 1.60 -1.49 3.60
N VAL A 58 1.39 -1.30 2.30
CA VAL A 58 0.71 -0.11 1.74
C VAL A 58 -0.74 -0.02 2.19
N TYR A 59 -1.43 -1.15 2.34
CA TYR A 59 -2.81 -1.17 2.83
C TYR A 59 -2.93 -0.63 4.24
N ILE A 60 -1.87 -0.79 5.05
CA ILE A 60 -1.82 -0.25 6.42
C ILE A 60 -1.41 1.23 6.38
N LEU A 61 -0.36 1.56 5.62
CA LEU A 61 0.20 2.90 5.59
C LEU A 61 -0.74 3.94 4.97
N ARG A 62 -1.63 3.54 4.05
CA ARG A 62 -2.61 4.43 3.40
C ARG A 62 -3.86 4.72 4.22
N GLU A 63 -4.03 4.08 5.37
CA GLU A 63 -5.14 4.42 6.27
C GLU A 63 -5.00 5.81 6.89
N GLU A 64 -3.80 6.39 6.82
CA GLU A 64 -3.53 7.73 7.29
C GLU A 64 -3.08 8.61 6.12
N ASP A 65 -3.60 9.84 6.08
CA ASP A 65 -3.21 10.83 5.07
C ASP A 65 -1.74 11.25 5.21
N ARG A 66 -1.20 11.16 6.44
CA ARG A 66 0.18 11.51 6.81
C ARG A 66 0.76 10.46 7.75
N PRO A 67 1.12 9.27 7.26
CA PRO A 67 1.56 8.18 8.13
C PRO A 67 2.87 8.51 8.86
N TYR A 68 3.69 9.44 8.33
CA TYR A 68 4.89 9.96 8.98
C TYR A 68 4.63 10.83 10.22
N GLU A 69 3.39 11.31 10.43
CA GLU A 69 2.99 12.00 11.66
C GLU A 69 2.45 11.01 12.72
N CYS A 70 2.24 9.74 12.35
CA CYS A 70 1.65 8.72 13.21
C CYS A 70 2.72 7.86 13.88
N HIS A 71 2.90 8.02 15.20
CA HIS A 71 3.90 7.27 15.97
C HIS A 71 3.79 5.75 15.83
N TYR A 72 2.58 5.23 15.69
CA TYR A 72 2.32 3.80 15.60
C TYR A 72 2.70 3.21 14.22
N LEU A 73 2.81 4.03 13.16
CA LEU A 73 3.24 3.60 11.82
C LEU A 73 4.75 3.74 11.59
N LYS A 74 5.47 4.31 12.57
CA LYS A 74 6.87 4.69 12.41
C LYS A 74 7.75 3.54 11.94
N ASP A 75 7.73 2.42 12.66
CA ASP A 75 8.61 1.28 12.37
C ASP A 75 8.27 0.65 11.01
N LEU A 76 6.97 0.55 10.68
CA LEU A 76 6.51 0.03 9.39
C LEU A 76 6.92 0.96 8.22
N LEU A 77 6.88 2.27 8.43
CA LEU A 77 7.32 3.26 7.45
C LEU A 77 8.84 3.24 7.25
N GLU A 78 9.63 3.08 8.32
CA GLU A 78 11.09 2.94 8.26
C GLU A 78 11.50 1.66 7.48
N ASP A 79 10.86 0.53 7.77
CA ASP A 79 11.11 -0.74 7.06
C ASP A 79 10.75 -0.63 5.58
N ARG A 80 9.67 0.07 5.25
CA ARG A 80 9.28 0.32 3.87
C ARG A 80 10.31 1.16 3.11
N VAL A 81 10.80 2.24 3.72
CA VAL A 81 11.85 3.08 3.11
C VAL A 81 13.12 2.25 2.86
N ALA A 82 13.57 1.48 3.86
CA ALA A 82 14.74 0.60 3.72
C ALA A 82 14.56 -0.46 2.62
N ARG A 83 13.35 -1.00 2.47
CA ARG A 83 13.02 -1.94 1.39
C ARG A 83 13.13 -1.29 0.01
N ILE A 84 12.63 -0.07 -0.14
CA ILE A 84 12.69 0.67 -1.42
C ILE A 84 14.13 1.08 -1.74
N ASP A 85 14.92 1.52 -0.76
CA ASP A 85 16.34 1.84 -0.94
C ASP A 85 17.15 0.63 -1.39
N LYS A 86 16.93 -0.53 -0.78
CA LYS A 86 17.59 -1.77 -1.19
C LYS A 86 17.23 -2.16 -2.63
N MET A 87 15.98 -1.95 -3.04
CA MET A 87 15.55 -2.17 -4.42
C MET A 87 16.27 -1.23 -5.41
N HIS A 88 16.56 0.01 -5.01
CA HIS A 88 17.39 0.93 -5.80
C HIS A 88 18.82 0.41 -5.97
N GLU A 89 19.46 -0.06 -4.89
CA GLU A 89 20.84 -0.56 -4.91
C GLU A 89 20.98 -1.80 -5.79
N ASP A 90 20.05 -2.75 -5.66
CA ASP A 90 20.07 -4.03 -6.36
C ASP A 90 19.67 -3.91 -7.84
N LYS A 91 19.23 -2.71 -8.29
CA LYS A 91 18.64 -2.47 -9.63
C LYS A 91 17.56 -3.49 -9.99
N SER A 92 16.89 -4.05 -8.99
CA SER A 92 15.95 -5.17 -9.09
C SER A 92 14.54 -4.68 -9.38
N TYR A 93 14.42 -3.74 -10.33
CA TYR A 93 13.18 -3.04 -10.65
C TYR A 93 12.11 -4.01 -11.16
N THR A 94 11.22 -4.42 -10.25
CA THR A 94 10.01 -5.20 -10.57
C THR A 94 8.78 -4.33 -10.77
N TYR A 95 8.86 -3.02 -10.47
CA TYR A 95 7.79 -2.06 -10.73
C TYR A 95 7.86 -1.65 -12.20
N ASN A 96 6.92 -2.15 -13.01
CA ASN A 96 6.94 -2.01 -14.46
C ASN A 96 6.45 -0.60 -14.85
N ILE A 97 7.40 0.27 -15.19
CA ILE A 97 7.22 1.70 -15.48
C ILE A 97 6.92 1.89 -16.99
N ASP A 98 5.66 1.74 -17.38
CA ASP A 98 5.07 2.42 -18.54
C ASP A 98 4.02 3.38 -17.93
N ASP A 99 4.21 4.69 -17.72
CA ASP A 99 4.86 5.69 -18.59
C ASP A 99 5.32 6.95 -17.80
N ASN A 100 6.62 7.05 -17.49
CA ASN A 100 7.45 8.23 -17.10
C ASN A 100 6.89 9.28 -16.11
N TYR A 101 7.27 9.11 -14.84
CA TYR A 101 6.80 9.88 -13.69
C TYR A 101 7.96 10.47 -12.92
N TRP A 102 7.82 11.70 -12.43
CA TRP A 102 8.82 12.32 -11.59
C TRP A 102 8.48 12.79 -10.18
N CYS A 103 9.48 13.12 -9.38
CA CYS A 103 9.44 13.41 -7.96
C CYS A 103 10.89 13.80 -7.55
N ALA A 104 11.38 14.96 -8.02
CA ALA A 104 12.60 15.69 -7.61
C ALA A 104 12.30 16.98 -6.80
N THR A 105 11.86 16.82 -5.56
CA THR A 105 10.50 17.30 -5.34
C THR A 105 10.18 17.57 -3.90
N CYS A 106 8.99 18.00 -3.55
CA CYS A 106 7.59 18.00 -4.08
C CYS A 106 7.11 18.45 -5.50
N GLY A 107 7.88 18.60 -6.58
CA GLY A 107 7.35 18.47 -7.97
C GLY A 107 7.00 17.02 -8.45
N SER A 108 6.06 16.31 -7.83
CA SER A 108 5.71 14.91 -8.23
C SER A 108 5.04 14.96 -9.57
N HIS A 109 5.18 13.94 -10.38
CA HIS A 109 4.38 13.70 -11.54
C HIS A 109 3.79 12.32 -11.41
N SER A 110 2.54 12.34 -11.83
CA SER A 110 1.41 11.47 -11.55
C SER A 110 0.54 11.65 -12.81
N HIS A 111 -0.29 10.72 -13.26
CA HIS A 111 -1.18 9.89 -12.49
C HIS A 111 -1.36 8.60 -13.28
N LYS A 112 -1.14 7.43 -12.64
CA LYS A 112 -2.19 6.80 -11.82
C LYS A 112 -1.63 5.77 -10.80
N LYS A 113 -1.74 6.06 -9.49
CA LYS A 113 -1.66 5.17 -8.29
C LYS A 113 -0.32 5.00 -7.52
N ASP A 114 0.36 6.10 -7.23
CA ASP A 114 1.78 6.22 -6.80
C ASP A 114 2.68 6.04 -8.03
N SER A 115 4.01 6.17 -8.00
CA SER A 115 4.81 5.49 -9.06
C SER A 115 4.92 3.99 -8.73
N GLU A 116 3.73 3.44 -8.51
CA GLU A 116 3.29 2.15 -7.95
C GLU A 116 4.18 1.63 -6.83
N THR A 117 3.97 2.29 -5.68
CA THR A 117 4.47 1.98 -4.34
C THR A 117 5.95 2.31 -4.05
N GLY A 118 6.70 2.88 -4.99
CA GLY A 118 7.87 3.70 -4.67
C GLY A 118 7.49 4.97 -3.89
N TYR A 119 7.23 4.84 -2.59
CA TYR A 119 6.46 5.77 -1.74
C TYR A 119 6.76 7.26 -1.96
N CYS A 120 5.75 7.99 -2.42
CA CYS A 120 5.84 9.41 -2.66
C CYS A 120 4.55 10.05 -2.17
N TRP A 121 4.48 10.33 -0.88
CA TRP A 121 3.27 10.89 -0.28
C TRP A 121 3.56 12.30 0.16
N HIS A 122 4.01 13.03 -0.88
CA HIS A 122 4.60 14.35 -0.93
C HIS A 122 4.55 15.16 0.34
N CYS A 123 5.60 15.21 1.12
CA CYS A 123 6.96 14.80 0.84
C CYS A 123 7.54 14.33 2.14
N ASP A 124 7.11 13.13 2.54
CA ASP A 124 8.02 12.24 3.23
C ASP A 124 8.33 11.05 2.30
N THR A 125 9.45 11.17 1.60
CA THR A 125 9.59 10.75 0.19
C THR A 125 10.51 9.57 0.02
N VAL A 126 10.40 8.82 -1.06
CA VAL A 126 11.57 8.18 -1.69
C VAL A 126 11.75 8.74 -3.10
N ASN A 127 11.95 10.07 -3.15
CA ASN A 127 11.65 11.00 -4.25
C ASN A 127 12.07 10.58 -5.69
N TRP A 128 11.10 10.12 -6.49
CA TRP A 128 11.24 9.39 -7.76
C TRP A 128 11.15 10.18 -9.08
N VAL A 129 12.19 10.31 -9.93
CA VAL A 129 12.13 11.09 -11.22
C VAL A 129 12.28 10.28 -12.50
N LYS A 130 11.38 10.43 -13.49
CA LYS A 130 11.55 10.00 -14.89
C LYS A 130 10.66 10.86 -15.81
N GLU A 131 11.08 11.59 -16.82
CA GLU A 131 12.39 12.04 -17.31
C GLU A 131 12.11 13.15 -18.36
N ASP A 132 13.11 13.99 -18.68
CA ASP A 132 13.06 15.08 -19.67
C ASP A 132 13.53 14.62 -21.07
N GLY A 133 12.67 14.77 -22.08
CA GLY A 133 13.04 14.48 -23.47
C GLY A 133 14.04 15.50 -24.04
N ALA A 134 15.25 15.08 -24.39
CA ALA A 134 16.29 15.96 -24.92
C ALA A 134 16.02 16.60 -26.30
N ASP A 135 14.99 16.24 -27.06
CA ASP A 135 14.79 16.80 -28.42
C ASP A 135 13.34 16.71 -28.93
N VAL A 136 12.39 17.41 -28.30
CA VAL A 136 11.16 17.82 -29.01
C VAL A 136 11.18 19.33 -29.19
N ARG A 137 12.17 19.80 -29.96
CA ARG A 137 12.14 21.14 -30.54
C ARG A 137 10.88 21.25 -31.42
N VAL A 138 9.96 22.12 -31.02
CA VAL A 138 8.96 22.72 -31.93
C VAL A 138 9.24 24.22 -31.97
#